data_AF-A0A319EPU5-F1
#
_entry.id   AF-A0A319EPU5-F1
#
_cell.length_a   1.000
_cell.length_b   1.000
_cell.length_c   1.000
_cell.angle_alpha   90.00
_cell.angle_beta   90.00
_cell.angle_gamma   90.00
#
_symmetry.space_group_name_H-M   'P 1'
#
loop_
_entity.id
_entity.type
_entity.pdbx_description
1 polymer ?
#
loop_
_entity_poly.entity_id
_entity_poly.type
_entity_poly.pdbx_seq_one_letter_code
_entity_poly.pdbx_strand_id
1 'polypeptide(L)'
;MARSRESPQHAARRTAVRNIWKSVRGLESVQCEDPDLERLHIQVLPMILDADGMSCFEPCYFKPMENNIPDPDPELLEMEFPPYEPQDDFTVETVYWGESVSNYVEEYIQSVIVIGLTDDRDLPSDPSDEELWDVVGADIRWLSTAISHIPNQPYFKCMMASNIDGDDRLTRWELECICKSMEKLLNRRIYAKHLVTPVMILSYMGPRQVRILLAHFDGTNLVIRKSQFYDLRTEDVEVLRLLVRWWCASESGDTING
;
A
#
# COMPACT_ATOMS: atom_id res chain seq x y z
N MET A 1 1.37 13.78 -31.19
CA MET A 1 0.81 14.13 -29.86
C MET A 1 1.68 15.23 -29.25
N ALA A 2 1.10 16.38 -28.89
CA ALA A 2 1.84 17.46 -28.27
C ALA A 2 2.38 17.01 -26.90
N ARG A 3 3.69 17.17 -26.66
CA ARG A 3 4.33 16.86 -25.38
C ARG A 3 3.72 17.74 -24.30
N SER A 4 3.03 17.12 -23.33
CA SER A 4 2.57 17.81 -22.12
C SER A 4 3.79 18.37 -21.38
N ARG A 5 3.89 19.70 -21.27
CA ARG A 5 4.95 20.36 -20.50
C ARG A 5 4.57 20.30 -19.02
N GLU A 6 5.50 19.89 -18.18
CA GLU A 6 5.33 19.90 -16.71
C GLU A 6 4.96 21.32 -16.23
N SER A 7 3.91 21.42 -15.41
CA SER A 7 3.51 22.69 -14.80
C SER A 7 4.42 23.04 -13.60
N PRO A 8 4.57 24.32 -13.25
CA PRO A 8 5.30 24.71 -12.03
C PRO A 8 4.74 24.06 -10.77
N GLN A 9 3.41 23.89 -10.68
CA GLN A 9 2.75 23.24 -9.55
C GLN A 9 3.13 21.76 -9.44
N HIS A 10 3.13 21.02 -10.56
CA HIS A 10 3.56 19.62 -10.58
C HIS A 10 5.04 19.48 -10.16
N ALA A 11 5.91 20.34 -10.69
CA ALA A 11 7.33 20.37 -10.32
C ALA A 11 7.54 20.68 -8.82
N ALA A 12 6.72 21.57 -8.25
CA ALA A 12 6.73 21.88 -6.83
C ALA A 12 6.32 20.67 -5.98
N ARG A 13 5.21 19.99 -6.33
CA ARG A 13 4.76 18.78 -5.63
C ARG A 13 5.80 17.66 -5.68
N ARG A 14 6.40 17.44 -6.85
CA ARG A 14 7.52 16.49 -7.03
C ARG A 14 8.71 16.79 -6.13
N THR A 15 9.04 18.07 -5.99
CA THR A 15 10.13 18.51 -5.11
C THR A 15 9.78 18.35 -3.63
N ALA A 16 8.55 18.67 -3.25
CA ALA A 16 8.06 18.52 -1.87
C ALA A 16 8.08 17.06 -1.42
N VAL A 17 7.47 16.15 -2.20
CA VAL A 17 7.47 14.70 -1.92
C VAL A 17 8.90 14.15 -1.81
N ARG A 18 9.81 14.57 -2.70
CA ARG A 18 11.22 14.17 -2.62
C ARG A 18 11.91 14.66 -1.35
N ASN A 19 11.58 15.86 -0.88
CA ASN A 19 12.13 16.39 0.36
C ASN A 19 11.60 15.64 1.58
N ILE A 20 10.30 15.35 1.63
CA ILE A 20 9.69 14.50 2.66
C ILE A 20 10.39 13.14 2.68
N TRP A 21 10.53 12.48 1.53
CA TRP A 21 11.24 11.20 1.42
C TRP A 21 12.66 11.24 2.01
N LYS A 22 13.45 12.26 1.66
CA LYS A 22 14.82 12.42 2.21
C LYS A 22 14.81 12.59 3.72
N SER A 23 13.86 13.34 4.26
CA SER A 23 13.74 13.57 5.70
C SER A 23 13.24 12.33 6.44
N VAL A 24 12.32 11.55 5.85
CA VAL A 24 11.88 10.25 6.36
C VAL A 24 13.06 9.29 6.48
N ARG A 25 13.91 9.17 5.45
CA ARG A 25 15.13 8.33 5.49
C ARG A 25 16.12 8.73 6.58
N GLY A 26 16.06 9.97 7.05
CA GLY A 26 16.90 10.51 8.12
C GLY A 26 16.32 10.32 9.52
N LEU A 27 15.11 9.77 9.68
CA LEU A 27 14.54 9.46 10.99
C LEU A 27 15.36 8.38 11.70
N GLU A 28 15.59 8.53 13.00
CA GLU A 28 16.35 7.56 13.80
C GLU A 28 15.51 6.32 14.12
N SER A 29 14.26 6.53 14.54
CA SER A 29 13.31 5.46 14.87
C SER A 29 12.64 4.89 13.61
N VAL A 30 12.34 3.59 13.64
CA VAL A 30 11.47 2.96 12.64
C VAL A 30 10.01 3.31 12.92
N GLN A 31 9.58 3.30 14.18
CA GLN A 31 8.23 3.73 14.54
C GLN A 31 8.20 5.24 14.71
N CYS A 32 7.40 5.92 13.88
CA CYS A 32 7.35 7.37 13.85
C CYS A 32 6.51 7.90 15.01
N GLU A 33 7.05 8.87 15.74
CA GLU A 33 6.32 9.59 16.78
C GLU A 33 5.58 10.79 16.18
N ASP A 34 4.54 11.27 16.86
CA ASP A 34 3.76 12.44 16.41
C ASP A 34 4.64 13.68 16.10
N PRO A 35 5.66 14.03 16.91
CA PRO A 35 6.55 15.15 16.60
C PRO A 35 7.34 14.98 15.29
N ASP A 36 7.66 13.75 14.91
CA ASP A 36 8.30 13.47 13.62
C ASP A 36 7.31 13.70 12.47
N LEU A 37 6.08 13.22 12.61
CA LEU A 37 5.03 13.40 11.60
C LEU A 37 4.68 14.87 11.40
N GLU A 38 4.50 15.63 12.49
CA GLU A 38 4.24 17.07 12.46
C GLU A 38 5.37 17.84 11.76
N ARG A 39 6.63 17.55 12.11
CA ARG A 39 7.81 18.18 11.50
C ARG A 39 7.92 17.89 10.01
N LEU A 40 7.43 16.74 9.56
CA LEU A 40 7.46 16.31 8.16
C LEU A 40 6.21 16.72 7.38
N HIS A 41 5.26 17.43 8.00
CA HIS A 41 3.96 17.76 7.41
C HIS A 41 3.19 16.52 6.94
N ILE A 42 3.22 15.46 7.76
CA ILE A 42 2.48 14.22 7.53
C ILE A 42 1.22 14.26 8.39
N GLN A 43 0.06 14.24 7.72
CA GLN A 43 -1.22 14.22 8.39
C GLN A 43 -1.78 12.80 8.39
N VAL A 44 -1.93 12.21 9.58
CA VAL A 44 -2.55 10.89 9.74
C VAL A 44 -4.02 11.06 10.09
N LEU A 45 -4.89 10.42 9.32
CA LEU A 45 -6.33 10.42 9.51
C LEU A 45 -6.84 8.97 9.62
N PRO A 46 -7.94 8.71 10.32
CA PRO A 46 -8.54 7.38 10.31
C PRO A 46 -9.12 7.06 8.93
N MET A 47 -9.00 5.79 8.54
CA MET A 47 -9.73 5.19 7.43
C MET A 47 -11.04 4.61 7.97
N ILE A 48 -12.08 5.44 7.99
CA ILE A 48 -13.40 5.06 8.50
C ILE A 48 -14.13 4.28 7.41
N LEU A 49 -14.50 3.05 7.72
CA LEU A 49 -15.24 2.13 6.84
C LEU A 49 -16.65 1.87 7.39
N ASP A 50 -17.60 1.64 6.51
CA ASP A 50 -18.92 1.11 6.91
C ASP A 50 -18.90 -0.40 7.12
N ALA A 51 -20.06 -0.98 7.42
CA ALA A 51 -20.21 -2.41 7.66
C ALA A 51 -19.88 -3.28 6.44
N ASP A 52 -19.92 -2.71 5.22
CA ASP A 52 -19.62 -3.41 3.96
C ASP A 52 -18.15 -3.19 3.54
N GLY A 53 -17.35 -2.49 4.35
CA GLY A 53 -15.94 -2.20 4.08
C GLY A 53 -15.72 -1.04 3.11
N MET A 54 -16.74 -0.21 2.86
CA MET A 54 -16.68 0.92 1.93
C MET A 54 -16.22 2.21 2.64
N SER A 55 -15.61 3.13 1.90
CA SER A 55 -15.12 4.39 2.47
C SER A 55 -16.25 5.34 2.89
N CYS A 56 -16.12 5.89 4.10
CA CYS A 56 -17.02 6.92 4.65
C CYS A 56 -16.34 8.30 4.71
N PHE A 57 -15.43 8.60 3.80
CA PHE A 57 -14.62 9.82 3.83
C PHE A 57 -14.32 10.34 2.43
N GLU A 58 -14.06 11.65 2.35
CA GLU A 58 -13.65 12.33 1.12
C GLU A 58 -12.39 13.19 1.36
N PRO A 59 -11.58 13.46 0.31
CA PRO A 59 -11.58 12.73 -0.95
C PRO A 59 -11.13 11.27 -0.73
N CYS A 60 -11.76 10.33 -1.43
CA CYS A 60 -11.25 8.97 -1.59
C CYS A 60 -10.76 8.80 -3.04
N TYR A 61 -9.49 8.43 -3.20
CA TYR A 61 -8.89 8.23 -4.53
C TYR A 61 -8.96 6.77 -5.01
N PHE A 62 -9.37 5.85 -4.13
CA PHE A 62 -9.55 4.45 -4.44
C PHE A 62 -11.00 4.09 -4.13
N LYS A 63 -11.76 3.71 -5.15
CA LYS A 63 -13.14 3.28 -4.98
C LYS A 63 -13.14 1.77 -4.73
N PRO A 64 -13.38 1.30 -3.51
CA PRO A 64 -13.36 -0.13 -3.20
C PRO A 64 -14.34 -0.89 -4.10
N MET A 65 -13.98 -2.12 -4.45
CA MET A 65 -14.84 -2.97 -5.28
C MET A 65 -16.20 -3.16 -4.62
N GLU A 66 -17.29 -2.99 -5.36
CA GLU A 66 -18.66 -3.09 -4.81
C GLU A 66 -19.20 -4.53 -4.84
N ASN A 67 -18.63 -5.38 -5.71
CA ASN A 67 -19.06 -6.76 -5.91
C ASN A 67 -19.04 -7.56 -4.61
N ASN A 68 -19.94 -8.55 -4.54
CA ASN A 68 -19.88 -9.55 -3.49
C ASN A 68 -18.70 -10.50 -3.78
N ILE A 69 -17.69 -10.48 -2.92
CA ILE A 69 -16.49 -11.30 -3.06
C ILE A 69 -16.78 -12.66 -2.42
N PRO A 70 -16.69 -13.78 -3.14
CA PRO A 70 -16.90 -15.10 -2.58
C PRO A 70 -15.73 -15.46 -1.68
N ASP A 71 -15.93 -16.42 -0.78
CA ASP A 71 -14.86 -16.96 0.06
C ASP A 71 -13.72 -17.54 -0.78
N PRO A 72 -12.49 -17.60 -0.23
CA PRO A 72 -11.39 -18.29 -0.89
C PRO A 72 -11.79 -19.74 -1.19
N ASP A 73 -11.74 -20.13 -2.47
CA ASP A 73 -12.11 -21.47 -2.94
C ASP A 73 -10.87 -22.37 -2.98
N PRO A 74 -10.78 -23.43 -2.16
CA PRO A 74 -9.63 -24.34 -2.16
C PRO A 74 -9.37 -25.02 -3.52
N GLU A 75 -10.35 -25.11 -4.42
CA GLU A 75 -10.15 -25.65 -5.77
C GLU A 75 -9.44 -24.66 -6.71
N LEU A 76 -9.46 -23.37 -6.38
CA LEU A 76 -8.85 -22.29 -7.19
C LEU A 76 -7.54 -21.75 -6.60
N LEU A 77 -7.21 -22.09 -5.36
CA LEU A 77 -5.98 -21.64 -4.69
C LEU A 77 -4.87 -22.69 -4.80
N GLU A 78 -3.65 -22.24 -5.07
CA GLU A 78 -2.48 -23.12 -5.09
C GLU A 78 -1.86 -23.36 -3.70
N MET A 79 -2.36 -22.66 -2.67
CA MET A 79 -1.87 -22.77 -1.29
C MET A 79 -2.99 -22.69 -0.25
N GLU A 80 -2.78 -23.37 0.87
CA GLU A 80 -3.61 -23.21 2.07
C GLU A 80 -3.24 -21.92 2.82
N PHE A 81 -4.15 -21.42 3.64
CA PHE A 81 -3.84 -20.29 4.52
C PHE A 81 -2.68 -20.69 5.44
N PRO A 82 -1.59 -19.89 5.49
CA PRO A 82 -0.36 -20.34 6.14
C PRO A 82 -0.60 -20.51 7.64
N PRO A 83 -0.12 -21.60 8.29
CA PRO A 83 -0.28 -21.79 9.74
C PRO A 83 0.64 -20.85 10.52
N TYR A 84 0.17 -20.28 11.64
CA TYR A 84 1.00 -19.46 12.53
C TYR A 84 1.55 -20.30 13.68
N GLU A 85 2.76 -20.83 13.50
CA GLU A 85 3.46 -21.64 14.50
C GLU A 85 4.80 -20.97 14.87
N PRO A 86 4.80 -20.01 15.80
CA PRO A 86 6.04 -19.42 16.28
C PRO A 86 6.88 -20.52 16.95
N GLN A 87 8.03 -20.84 16.36
CA GLN A 87 8.96 -21.83 16.92
C GLN A 87 9.94 -21.11 17.85
N ASP A 88 10.05 -21.55 19.10
CA ASP A 88 10.95 -20.96 20.10
C ASP A 88 12.44 -21.03 19.68
N ASP A 89 12.79 -21.99 18.81
CA ASP A 89 14.18 -22.30 18.43
C ASP A 89 14.63 -21.68 17.10
N PHE A 90 13.74 -21.00 16.36
CA PHE A 90 14.05 -20.36 15.08
C PHE A 90 13.43 -18.97 14.98
N THR A 91 14.28 -17.94 14.92
CA THR A 91 13.83 -16.59 14.60
C THR A 91 13.52 -16.53 13.09
N VAL A 92 12.31 -16.94 12.71
CA VAL A 92 11.78 -16.57 11.39
C VAL A 92 11.69 -15.04 11.40
N GLU A 93 12.43 -14.38 10.51
CA GLU A 93 12.35 -12.93 10.38
C GLU A 93 10.90 -12.52 10.16
N THR A 94 10.43 -11.51 10.88
CA THR A 94 9.02 -11.10 10.89
C THR A 94 8.49 -10.71 9.51
N VAL A 95 9.38 -10.36 8.59
CA VAL A 95 9.07 -10.14 7.18
C VAL A 95 8.47 -11.37 6.49
N TYR A 96 8.96 -12.59 6.78
CA TYR A 96 8.45 -13.82 6.16
C TYR A 96 7.04 -14.15 6.63
N TRP A 97 6.71 -13.79 7.88
CA TRP A 97 5.34 -13.91 8.36
C TRP A 97 4.39 -13.00 7.57
N GLY A 98 4.77 -11.75 7.35
CA GLY A 98 4.00 -10.82 6.52
C GLY A 98 3.89 -11.27 5.07
N GLU A 99 5.01 -11.69 4.47
CA GLU A 99 5.09 -12.17 3.09
C GLU A 99 4.20 -13.39 2.86
N SER A 100 4.18 -14.36 3.78
CA SER A 100 3.33 -15.55 3.66
C SER A 100 1.83 -15.22 3.55
N VAL A 101 1.38 -14.18 4.26
CA VAL A 101 0.00 -13.70 4.20
C VAL A 101 -0.23 -12.90 2.91
N SER A 102 0.73 -12.08 2.47
CA SER A 102 0.67 -11.39 1.17
C SER A 102 0.46 -12.38 0.03
N ASN A 103 1.26 -13.44 -0.03
CA ASN A 103 1.18 -14.46 -1.08
C ASN A 103 -0.22 -15.10 -1.13
N TYR A 104 -0.80 -15.42 0.03
CA TYR A 104 -2.16 -15.95 0.09
C TYR A 104 -3.21 -14.94 -0.43
N VAL A 105 -3.06 -13.65 -0.09
CA VAL A 105 -3.95 -12.59 -0.61
C VAL A 105 -3.80 -12.43 -2.13
N GLU A 106 -2.59 -12.57 -2.67
CA GLU A 106 -2.33 -12.54 -4.12
C GLU A 106 -3.02 -13.69 -4.85
N GLU A 107 -2.91 -14.92 -4.34
CA GLU A 107 -3.64 -16.10 -4.85
C GLU A 107 -5.16 -15.89 -4.79
N TYR A 108 -5.65 -15.29 -3.71
CA TYR A 108 -7.08 -14.99 -3.58
C TYR A 108 -7.54 -13.95 -4.61
N ILE A 109 -6.75 -12.90 -4.86
CA ILE A 109 -7.02 -11.93 -5.94
C ILE A 109 -7.06 -12.63 -7.30
N GLN A 110 -6.09 -13.51 -7.57
CA GLN A 110 -6.04 -14.29 -8.80
C GLN A 110 -7.29 -15.14 -8.98
N SER A 111 -7.77 -15.81 -7.92
CA SER A 111 -9.00 -16.60 -7.97
C SER A 111 -10.23 -15.74 -8.31
N VAL A 112 -10.33 -14.54 -7.76
CA VAL A 112 -11.42 -13.57 -8.00
C VAL A 112 -11.41 -13.08 -9.45
N ILE A 113 -10.22 -12.95 -10.05
CA ILE A 113 -10.06 -12.62 -11.48
C ILE A 113 -10.47 -13.81 -12.35
N VAL A 114 -10.04 -15.03 -12.01
CA VAL A 114 -10.38 -16.27 -12.75
C VAL A 114 -11.89 -16.47 -12.87
N ILE A 115 -12.66 -16.16 -11.81
CA ILE A 115 -14.13 -16.26 -11.84
C ILE A 115 -14.82 -15.05 -12.47
N GLY A 116 -14.05 -14.05 -12.94
CA GLY A 116 -14.55 -12.91 -13.71
C GLY A 116 -15.21 -11.79 -12.87
N LEU A 117 -14.85 -11.65 -11.59
CA LEU A 117 -15.38 -10.56 -10.75
C LEU A 117 -14.67 -9.22 -10.98
N THR A 118 -13.41 -9.25 -11.38
CA THR A 118 -12.65 -8.08 -11.85
C THR A 118 -11.81 -8.47 -13.08
N ASP A 119 -10.98 -7.55 -13.58
CA ASP A 119 -10.17 -7.71 -14.78
C ASP A 119 -8.66 -7.82 -14.49
N ASP A 120 -7.89 -8.25 -15.50
CA ASP A 120 -6.45 -8.51 -15.39
C ASP A 120 -5.61 -7.29 -14.96
N ARG A 121 -6.15 -6.06 -14.99
CA ARG A 121 -5.41 -4.87 -14.52
C ARG A 121 -5.18 -4.86 -13.01
N ASP A 122 -5.98 -5.62 -12.26
CA ASP A 122 -5.83 -5.77 -10.81
C ASP A 122 -4.88 -6.91 -10.42
N LEU A 123 -4.34 -7.65 -11.39
CA LEU A 123 -3.34 -8.69 -11.13
C LEU A 123 -2.12 -8.08 -10.41
N PRO A 124 -1.76 -8.62 -9.24
CA PRO A 124 -0.49 -8.29 -8.60
C PRO A 124 0.66 -8.58 -9.55
N SER A 125 1.57 -7.62 -9.70
CA SER A 125 2.75 -7.72 -10.56
C SER A 125 4.01 -7.75 -9.70
N ASP A 126 5.04 -8.43 -10.20
CA ASP A 126 6.37 -8.50 -9.57
C ASP A 126 6.96 -7.08 -9.37
N PRO A 127 7.32 -6.70 -8.14
CA PRO A 127 7.89 -5.39 -7.83
C PRO A 127 9.39 -5.27 -8.08
N SER A 128 10.05 -6.31 -8.59
CA SER A 128 11.51 -6.36 -8.82
C SER A 128 12.04 -5.21 -9.68
N ASP A 129 11.29 -4.71 -10.65
CA ASP A 129 11.70 -3.54 -11.46
C ASP A 129 11.50 -2.19 -10.74
N GLU A 130 10.78 -2.16 -9.61
CA GLU A 130 10.46 -0.95 -8.88
C GLU A 130 11.40 -0.65 -7.70
N GLU A 131 12.44 -1.45 -7.43
CA GLU A 131 13.41 -1.13 -6.36
C GLU A 131 12.77 -0.82 -4.98
N LEU A 132 11.57 -1.32 -4.69
CA LEU A 132 10.83 -1.00 -3.46
C LEU A 132 11.20 -1.96 -2.34
N TRP A 133 12.42 -1.82 -1.82
CA TRP A 133 12.93 -2.62 -0.71
C TRP A 133 14.08 -1.89 0.01
N ASP A 134 14.32 -2.25 1.28
CA ASP A 134 15.52 -1.90 2.04
C ASP A 134 16.15 -3.17 2.61
N VAL A 135 17.35 -3.50 2.14
CA VAL A 135 18.13 -4.67 2.55
C VAL A 135 19.48 -4.19 3.07
N VAL A 136 19.83 -4.55 4.30
CA VAL A 136 21.11 -4.17 4.92
C VAL A 136 21.91 -5.42 5.23
N GLY A 137 22.91 -5.71 4.40
CA GLY A 137 23.64 -6.97 4.47
C GLY A 137 22.75 -8.13 4.04
N ALA A 138 22.49 -9.06 4.96
CA ALA A 138 21.52 -10.14 4.78
C ALA A 138 20.12 -9.82 5.33
N ASP A 139 20.00 -8.75 6.13
CA ASP A 139 18.77 -8.44 6.86
C ASP A 139 17.79 -7.68 5.96
N ILE A 140 16.62 -8.28 5.72
CA ILE A 140 15.52 -7.61 5.03
C ILE A 140 14.79 -6.77 6.06
N ARG A 141 14.78 -5.45 5.85
CA ARG A 141 14.02 -4.52 6.70
C ARG A 141 12.58 -4.46 6.23
N TRP A 142 12.41 -4.24 4.93
CA TRP A 142 11.11 -4.32 4.28
C TRP A 142 11.30 -4.55 2.77
N LEU A 143 10.28 -5.13 2.15
CA LEU A 143 10.19 -5.27 0.70
C LEU A 143 8.75 -5.11 0.24
N SER A 144 8.57 -4.66 -0.99
CA SER A 144 7.32 -4.83 -1.71
C SER A 144 7.24 -6.27 -2.19
N THR A 145 6.11 -6.92 -1.93
CA THR A 145 5.80 -8.28 -2.38
C THR A 145 5.07 -8.25 -3.72
N ALA A 146 4.19 -7.26 -3.91
CA ALA A 146 3.50 -7.03 -5.17
C ALA A 146 3.16 -5.56 -5.39
N ILE A 147 2.96 -5.21 -6.66
CA ILE A 147 2.51 -3.87 -7.08
C ILE A 147 1.37 -3.97 -8.10
N SER A 148 0.60 -2.90 -8.24
CA SER A 148 -0.28 -2.71 -9.39
C SER A 148 -0.24 -1.26 -9.87
N HIS A 149 -0.16 -1.12 -11.19
CA HIS A 149 -0.15 0.14 -11.92
C HIS A 149 -1.30 0.16 -12.91
N ILE A 150 -1.98 1.29 -13.00
CA ILE A 150 -3.01 1.47 -14.00
C ILE A 150 -2.46 2.28 -15.18
N PRO A 151 -2.49 1.74 -16.41
CA PRO A 151 -1.95 2.44 -17.57
C PRO A 151 -2.57 3.83 -17.73
N ASN A 152 -1.72 4.84 -17.92
CA ASN A 152 -2.10 6.24 -18.12
C ASN A 152 -2.84 6.91 -16.94
N GLN A 153 -2.88 6.29 -15.76
CA GLN A 153 -3.41 6.90 -14.54
C GLN A 153 -2.35 6.96 -13.43
N PRO A 154 -2.32 8.01 -12.59
CA PRO A 154 -1.27 8.23 -11.59
C PRO A 154 -1.51 7.49 -10.26
N TYR A 155 -2.12 6.30 -10.31
CA TYR A 155 -2.43 5.49 -9.12
C TYR A 155 -1.41 4.37 -8.98
N PHE A 156 -1.11 4.04 -7.74
CA PHE A 156 -0.20 2.96 -7.40
C PHE A 156 -0.72 2.18 -6.21
N LYS A 157 -0.69 0.86 -6.33
CA LYS A 157 -1.03 -0.07 -5.26
C LYS A 157 0.22 -0.88 -4.95
N CYS A 158 0.45 -1.14 -3.66
CA CYS A 158 1.61 -1.88 -3.19
C CYS A 158 1.20 -2.83 -2.07
N MET A 159 1.62 -4.08 -2.15
CA MET A 159 1.75 -4.93 -0.98
C MET A 159 3.19 -4.80 -0.49
N MET A 160 3.37 -4.67 0.81
CA MET A 160 4.70 -4.62 1.42
C MET A 160 4.74 -5.45 2.70
N ALA A 161 5.84 -6.16 2.90
CA ALA A 161 6.13 -6.85 4.15
C ALA A 161 7.30 -6.17 4.86
N SER A 162 7.24 -6.11 6.19
CA SER A 162 8.31 -5.54 7.01
C SER A 162 8.72 -6.43 8.17
N ASN A 163 10.00 -6.35 8.51
CA ASN A 163 10.63 -6.98 9.66
C ASN A 163 10.43 -6.13 10.92
N ILE A 164 9.18 -5.86 11.28
CA ILE A 164 8.83 -5.21 12.54
C ILE A 164 7.44 -5.64 12.98
N ASP A 165 7.23 -5.69 14.28
CA ASP A 165 5.91 -5.88 14.85
C ASP A 165 5.10 -4.58 14.80
N GLY A 166 3.80 -4.69 14.50
CA GLY A 166 2.90 -3.55 14.47
C GLY A 166 2.57 -3.04 15.88
N ASP A 167 2.63 -1.71 16.09
CA ASP A 167 2.27 -1.05 17.36
C ASP A 167 1.30 0.14 17.19
N ASP A 168 0.53 0.08 16.11
CA ASP A 168 -0.35 1.12 15.55
C ASP A 168 0.36 2.37 14.96
N ARG A 169 1.62 2.68 15.30
CA ARG A 169 2.29 3.85 14.71
C ARG A 169 2.63 3.64 13.24
N LEU A 170 2.81 4.73 12.49
CA LEU A 170 3.33 4.65 11.12
C LEU A 170 4.82 4.31 11.17
N THR A 171 5.24 3.37 10.34
CA THR A 171 6.65 3.04 10.21
C THR A 171 7.32 3.97 9.21
N ARG A 172 8.61 4.25 9.43
CA ARG A 172 9.49 4.90 8.47
C ARG A 172 9.46 4.17 7.13
N TRP A 173 9.37 2.84 7.14
CA TRP A 173 9.36 2.03 5.93
C TRP A 173 8.08 2.18 5.10
N GLU A 174 6.90 2.26 5.72
CA GLU A 174 5.67 2.61 5.01
C GLU A 174 5.77 4.01 4.40
N LEU A 175 6.28 4.98 5.15
CA LEU A 175 6.50 6.35 4.64
C LEU A 175 7.49 6.37 3.48
N GLU A 176 8.57 5.60 3.55
CA GLU A 176 9.54 5.45 2.46
C GLU A 176 8.90 4.84 1.21
N CYS A 177 8.11 3.78 1.37
CA CYS A 177 7.38 3.15 0.27
C CYS A 177 6.41 4.14 -0.38
N ILE A 178 5.57 4.82 0.42
CA ILE A 178 4.63 5.84 -0.05
C ILE A 178 5.36 6.93 -0.85
N CYS A 179 6.38 7.54 -0.26
CA CYS A 179 7.05 8.68 -0.88
C CYS A 179 7.82 8.28 -2.12
N LYS A 180 8.50 7.12 -2.13
CA LYS A 180 9.23 6.61 -3.30
C LYS A 180 8.27 6.32 -4.45
N SER A 181 7.13 5.70 -4.18
CA SER A 181 6.09 5.44 -5.18
C SER A 181 5.50 6.74 -5.75
N MET A 182 5.14 7.71 -4.91
CA MET A 182 4.68 9.03 -5.37
C MET A 182 5.73 9.76 -6.20
N GLU A 183 7.00 9.79 -5.75
CA GLU A 183 8.08 10.47 -6.45
C GLU A 183 8.33 9.88 -7.83
N LYS A 184 8.24 8.56 -7.97
CA LYS A 184 8.31 7.86 -9.25
C LYS A 184 7.20 8.26 -10.20
N LEU A 185 5.95 8.25 -9.74
CA LEU A 185 4.81 8.67 -10.55
C LEU A 185 4.98 10.12 -11.01
N LEU A 186 5.32 11.03 -10.09
CA LEU A 186 5.58 12.43 -10.42
C LEU A 186 6.78 12.61 -11.37
N ASN A 187 7.76 11.69 -11.41
CA ASN A 187 8.84 11.77 -12.39
C ASN A 187 8.42 11.29 -13.80
N ARG A 188 7.32 10.53 -13.95
CA ARG A 188 6.87 10.01 -15.25
C ARG A 188 6.15 11.11 -16.04
N ARG A 189 6.69 11.43 -17.22
CA ARG A 189 6.15 12.49 -18.11
C ARG A 189 4.69 12.31 -18.51
N ILE A 190 4.21 11.06 -18.58
CA ILE A 190 2.81 10.75 -18.88
C ILE A 190 1.86 11.33 -17.83
N TYR A 191 2.33 11.51 -16.59
CA TYR A 191 1.55 12.05 -15.47
C TYR A 191 1.75 13.55 -15.23
N ALA A 192 2.46 14.26 -16.11
CA ALA A 192 2.80 15.68 -15.94
C ALA A 192 1.59 16.64 -15.79
N LYS A 193 0.36 16.16 -16.05
CA LYS A 193 -0.88 16.91 -15.86
C LYS A 193 -1.58 16.62 -14.53
N HIS A 194 -1.18 15.57 -13.82
CA HIS A 194 -1.79 15.15 -12.58
C HIS A 194 -1.05 15.78 -11.40
N LEU A 195 -1.74 16.58 -10.60
CA LEU A 195 -1.19 17.15 -9.39
C LEU A 195 -1.19 16.15 -8.22
N VAL A 196 -2.07 15.14 -8.25
CA VAL A 196 -2.15 14.11 -7.21
C VAL A 196 -1.74 12.76 -7.79
N THR A 197 -0.90 12.05 -7.05
CA THR A 197 -0.48 10.67 -7.33
C THR A 197 -0.87 9.77 -6.15
N PRO A 198 -2.11 9.24 -6.14
CA PRO A 198 -2.58 8.43 -5.02
C PRO A 198 -1.82 7.12 -4.89
N VAL A 199 -1.49 6.74 -3.64
CA VAL A 199 -0.82 5.49 -3.32
C VAL A 199 -1.65 4.73 -2.29
N MET A 200 -1.93 3.46 -2.56
CA MET A 200 -2.51 2.53 -1.60
C MET A 200 -1.46 1.50 -1.21
N ILE A 201 -1.35 1.21 0.08
CA ILE A 201 -0.48 0.16 0.61
C ILE A 201 -1.29 -0.83 1.45
N LEU A 202 -1.13 -2.12 1.16
CA LEU A 202 -1.40 -3.19 2.11
C LEU A 202 -0.08 -3.46 2.84
N SER A 203 0.01 -3.03 4.10
CA SER A 203 1.24 -3.13 4.89
C SER A 203 1.14 -4.32 5.83
N TYR A 204 1.91 -5.36 5.52
CA TYR A 204 2.03 -6.58 6.30
C TYR A 204 3.21 -6.48 7.28
N MET A 205 2.95 -6.77 8.54
CA MET A 205 3.89 -6.67 9.65
C MET A 205 3.89 -7.96 10.47
N GLY A 206 4.95 -8.15 11.26
CA GLY A 206 5.01 -9.22 12.24
C GLY A 206 3.98 -9.02 13.38
N PRO A 207 3.50 -10.10 14.01
CA PRO A 207 3.57 -11.49 13.58
C PRO A 207 2.30 -11.87 12.79
N ARG A 208 2.09 -11.29 11.58
CA ARG A 208 0.90 -11.41 10.70
C ARG A 208 -0.21 -10.42 10.96
N GLN A 209 0.16 -9.16 11.08
CA GLN A 209 -0.79 -8.06 11.09
C GLN A 209 -0.77 -7.38 9.74
N VAL A 210 -1.93 -6.91 9.28
CA VAL A 210 -2.03 -6.11 8.06
C VAL A 210 -2.85 -4.87 8.30
N ARG A 211 -2.53 -3.79 7.62
CA ARG A 211 -3.38 -2.60 7.55
C ARG A 211 -3.38 -2.00 6.16
N ILE A 212 -4.41 -1.20 5.90
CA ILE A 212 -4.57 -0.44 4.66
C ILE A 212 -4.15 1.00 4.91
N LEU A 213 -3.26 1.52 4.06
CA LEU A 213 -2.89 2.92 4.02
C LEU A 213 -3.33 3.52 2.68
N LEU A 214 -4.03 4.65 2.72
CA LEU A 214 -4.35 5.44 1.54
C LEU A 214 -3.65 6.79 1.65
N ALA A 215 -2.71 7.06 0.76
CA ALA A 215 -1.86 8.22 0.81
C ALA A 215 -2.04 9.11 -0.43
N HIS A 216 -2.03 10.42 -0.22
CA HIS A 216 -1.89 11.41 -1.28
C HIS A 216 -1.18 12.67 -0.75
N PHE A 217 -0.57 13.44 -1.65
CA PHE A 217 -0.02 14.75 -1.32
C PHE A 217 -0.97 15.84 -1.81
N ASP A 218 -1.50 16.66 -0.89
CA ASP A 218 -2.47 17.72 -1.20
C ASP A 218 -1.81 19.03 -1.71
N GLY A 219 -0.47 19.08 -1.71
CA GLY A 219 0.33 20.27 -2.03
C GLY A 219 0.99 20.91 -0.81
N THR A 220 0.51 20.59 0.39
CA THR A 220 1.00 21.06 1.69
C THR A 220 1.41 19.88 2.57
N ASN A 221 0.50 18.93 2.77
CA ASN A 221 0.69 17.77 3.64
C ASN A 221 0.71 16.47 2.84
N LEU A 222 1.51 15.51 3.32
CA LEU A 222 1.32 14.11 2.97
C LEU A 222 0.18 13.56 3.83
N VAL A 223 -1.00 13.42 3.24
CA VAL A 223 -2.19 12.94 3.93
C VAL A 223 -2.23 11.42 3.82
N ILE A 224 -2.27 10.74 4.95
CA ILE A 224 -2.35 9.28 5.05
C ILE A 224 -3.59 8.91 5.84
N ARG A 225 -4.53 8.20 5.20
CA ARG A 225 -5.61 7.51 5.89
C ARG A 225 -5.16 6.12 6.27
N LYS A 226 -5.30 5.78 7.54
CA LYS A 226 -4.80 4.56 8.15
C LYS A 226 -5.97 3.74 8.72
N SER A 227 -6.10 2.48 8.33
CA SER A 227 -7.01 1.54 8.99
C SER A 227 -6.44 1.07 10.33
N GLN A 228 -7.26 0.40 11.13
CA GLN A 228 -6.73 -0.45 12.21
C GLN A 228 -5.88 -1.59 11.65
N PHE A 229 -5.11 -2.25 12.53
CA PHE A 229 -4.53 -3.54 12.21
C PHE A 229 -5.59 -4.64 12.22
N TYR A 230 -5.49 -5.52 11.24
CA TYR A 230 -6.21 -6.79 11.19
C TYR A 230 -5.23 -7.91 11.50
N ASP A 231 -5.65 -8.82 12.37
CA ASP A 231 -4.84 -9.94 12.85
C ASP A 231 -5.12 -11.17 11.99
N LEU A 232 -4.11 -11.62 11.27
CA LEU A 232 -4.14 -12.78 10.37
C LEU A 232 -3.23 -13.90 10.87
N ARG A 233 -3.04 -14.01 12.19
CA ARG A 233 -2.45 -15.21 12.80
C ARG A 233 -3.33 -16.45 12.60
N THR A 234 -4.63 -16.26 12.49
CA THR A 234 -5.61 -17.26 12.04
C THR A 234 -6.30 -16.74 10.79
N GLU A 235 -6.82 -17.65 9.98
CA GLU A 235 -7.60 -17.27 8.80
C GLU A 235 -8.83 -16.46 9.22
N ASP A 236 -8.98 -15.27 8.63
CA ASP A 236 -10.14 -14.39 8.79
C ASP A 236 -10.65 -14.00 7.41
N VAL A 237 -11.70 -14.69 6.97
CA VAL A 237 -12.26 -14.53 5.63
C VAL A 237 -12.84 -13.13 5.42
N GLU A 238 -13.38 -12.49 6.45
CA GLU A 238 -13.93 -11.12 6.33
C GLU A 238 -12.82 -10.11 6.06
N VAL A 239 -11.69 -10.25 6.77
CA VAL A 239 -10.50 -9.44 6.53
C VAL A 239 -9.91 -9.72 5.15
N LEU A 240 -9.81 -10.98 4.74
CA LEU A 240 -9.30 -11.36 3.42
C LEU A 240 -10.15 -10.73 2.31
N ARG A 241 -11.48 -10.82 2.40
CA ARG A 241 -12.40 -10.15 1.47
C ARG A 241 -12.19 -8.64 1.46
N LEU A 242 -11.99 -8.02 2.63
CA LEU A 242 -11.70 -6.59 2.71
C LEU A 242 -10.39 -6.22 1.99
N LEU A 243 -9.33 -7.00 2.14
CA LEU A 243 -8.05 -6.76 1.45
C LEU A 243 -8.21 -6.88 -0.07
N VAL A 244 -8.89 -7.92 -0.56
CA VAL A 244 -9.19 -8.07 -1.99
C VAL A 244 -10.05 -6.91 -2.49
N ARG A 245 -11.08 -6.51 -1.74
CA ARG A 245 -11.97 -5.40 -2.07
C ARG A 245 -11.20 -4.10 -2.32
N TRP A 246 -10.23 -3.81 -1.46
CA TRP A 246 -9.40 -2.62 -1.56
C TRP A 246 -8.31 -2.78 -2.61
N TRP A 247 -7.70 -3.96 -2.75
CA TRP A 247 -6.75 -4.22 -3.83
C TRP A 247 -7.37 -4.03 -5.20
N CYS A 248 -8.57 -4.57 -5.43
CA CYS A 248 -9.32 -4.41 -6.68
C CYS A 248 -10.09 -3.08 -6.77
N ALA A 249 -9.75 -2.09 -5.93
CA ALA A 249 -10.37 -0.77 -5.99
C ALA A 249 -10.10 -0.08 -7.34
N SER A 250 -11.11 0.54 -7.93
CA SER A 250 -10.94 1.36 -9.12
C SER A 250 -10.46 2.78 -8.76
N GLU A 251 -10.00 3.51 -9.74
CA GLU A 251 -9.61 4.91 -9.61
C GLU A 251 -10.82 5.79 -9.26
N SER A 252 -10.60 6.79 -8.41
CA SER A 252 -11.60 7.81 -8.07
C SER A 252 -10.94 9.13 -7.66
N GLY A 253 -11.74 10.18 -7.52
CA GLY A 253 -11.24 11.52 -7.19
C GLY A 253 -10.59 12.26 -8.39
N ASP A 254 -10.37 13.56 -8.21
CA ASP A 254 -9.74 14.42 -9.23
C ASP A 254 -8.23 14.50 -8.98
N THR A 255 -7.45 13.87 -9.85
CA THR A 255 -5.99 13.90 -9.78
C THR A 255 -5.36 15.04 -10.58
N ILE A 256 -6.13 15.78 -11.37
CA ILE A 256 -5.65 16.88 -12.22
C ILE A 256 -5.67 18.20 -11.46
N ASN A 257 -6.78 18.53 -10.79
CA ASN A 257 -6.94 19.82 -10.13
C ASN A 257 -6.53 19.82 -8.65
N GLY A 258 -6.45 18.62 -8.05
CA GLY A 258 -5.76 18.30 -6.79
C GLY A 258 -5.96 19.29 -5.65
#